data_AF-A0A7E4UQE7-F1
#
_entry.id   AF-A0A7E4UQE7-F1
#
_cell.length_a   1.000
_cell.length_b   1.000
_cell.length_c   1.000
_cell.angle_alpha   90.00
_cell.angle_beta   90.00
_cell.angle_gamma   90.00
#
_symmetry.space_group_name_H-M   'P 1'
#
loop_
_entity.id
_entity.type
_entity.pdbx_description
1 polymer ?
#
loop_
_entity_poly.entity_id
_entity_poly.type
_entity_poly.pdbx_seq_one_letter_code
_entity_poly.pdbx_strand_id
1 'polypeptide(L)'
;MTTDPHSVSTQLHTDDLKDLTAGEIYTDENGKKYKVRKSLLSHHFTGGPHGIGDPEDRTLRRIEADVVIPNLMNKRIENEDCRDLYLGLVKCMREEGGAKGLYACTAVRDIFNVCKQEKFVDPKYRQEVTESYLNDRAEARRTGLTPKERKLHEFREWKKSQEAASKNS
;
A
#
# COMPACT_ATOMS: atom_id res chain seq x y z
N MET A 1 48.49 13.58 25.68
CA MET A 1 47.04 13.84 25.58
C MET A 1 46.66 13.57 24.15
N THR A 2 45.79 12.59 23.98
CA THR A 2 45.48 11.83 22.76
C THR A 2 44.69 12.68 21.77
N THR A 3 45.15 12.72 20.52
CA THR A 3 44.42 13.24 19.36
C THR A 3 43.46 12.16 18.87
N ASP A 4 42.16 12.37 18.98
CA ASP A 4 41.13 11.51 18.39
C ASP A 4 41.14 11.62 16.86
N PRO A 5 41.32 10.51 16.12
CA PRO A 5 41.16 10.48 14.68
C PRO A 5 39.74 10.03 14.29
N HIS A 6 39.29 10.48 13.12
CA HIS A 6 38.07 10.06 12.39
C HIS A 6 36.81 10.91 12.61
N SER A 7 36.82 12.12 12.04
CA SER A 7 35.64 12.72 11.42
C SER A 7 35.80 12.60 9.91
N VAL A 8 35.32 11.50 9.34
CA VAL A 8 35.18 11.38 7.88
C VAL A 8 33.70 11.54 7.57
N SER A 9 33.35 12.70 7.02
CA SER A 9 32.01 13.05 6.57
C SER A 9 31.73 12.33 5.23
N THR A 10 31.41 11.05 5.27
CA THR A 10 30.94 10.33 4.09
C THR A 10 29.44 10.59 3.92
N GLN A 11 29.09 11.45 2.96
CA GLN A 11 27.70 11.61 2.52
C GLN A 11 27.25 10.31 1.86
N LEU A 12 26.28 9.61 2.46
CA LEU A 12 25.69 8.41 1.88
C LEU A 12 24.64 8.83 0.85
N HIS A 13 24.93 8.57 -0.42
CA HIS A 13 23.98 8.73 -1.53
C HIS A 13 22.94 7.60 -1.57
N THR A 14 23.18 6.49 -0.83
CA THR A 14 22.30 5.31 -0.75
C THR A 14 22.32 4.66 0.65
N ASP A 15 21.26 3.93 1.01
CA ASP A 15 21.08 3.19 2.28
C ASP A 15 21.98 1.93 2.42
N ASP A 16 23.09 1.87 1.69
CA ASP A 16 24.01 0.72 1.77
C ASP A 16 24.90 0.85 3.02
N LEU A 17 24.35 0.47 4.17
CA LEU A 17 24.98 0.53 5.51
C LEU A 17 26.08 -0.53 5.73
N LYS A 18 26.59 -1.15 4.66
CA LYS A 18 27.56 -2.25 4.73
C LYS A 18 28.88 -1.80 5.36
N ASP A 19 29.27 -0.56 5.09
CA ASP A 19 30.55 -0.01 5.52
C ASP A 19 30.47 0.67 6.89
N LEU A 20 29.27 0.86 7.45
CA LEU A 20 29.10 1.55 8.73
C LEU A 20 29.09 0.60 9.93
N THR A 21 29.62 1.11 11.04
CA THR A 21 29.67 0.39 12.31
C THR A 21 28.37 0.55 13.10
N ALA A 22 27.99 -0.47 13.88
CA ALA A 22 26.78 -0.40 14.69
C ALA A 22 26.94 0.68 15.77
N GLY A 23 26.06 1.66 15.78
CA GLY A 23 26.10 2.80 16.71
C GLY A 23 26.69 4.08 16.14
N GLU A 24 27.25 4.05 14.94
CA GLU A 24 27.74 5.23 14.23
C GLU A 24 26.60 6.21 13.92
N ILE A 25 26.88 7.51 13.89
CA ILE A 25 25.87 8.54 13.57
C ILE A 25 26.17 9.04 12.16
N TYR A 26 25.29 8.74 11.21
CA TYR A 26 25.39 9.31 9.87
C TYR A 26 24.41 10.48 9.72
N THR A 27 24.76 11.41 8.82
CA THR A 27 23.95 12.59 8.50
C THR A 27 23.48 12.47 7.06
N ASP A 28 22.18 12.56 6.81
CA ASP A 28 21.62 12.53 5.45
C ASP A 28 21.88 13.84 4.68
N GLU A 29 21.53 13.85 3.39
CA GLU A 29 21.61 15.03 2.51
C GLU A 29 20.78 16.22 3.03
N ASN A 30 19.81 15.97 3.92
CA ASN A 30 18.94 16.98 4.54
C ASN A 30 19.41 17.41 5.95
N GLY A 31 20.59 16.97 6.40
CA GLY A 31 21.17 17.34 7.69
C GLY A 31 20.60 16.60 8.91
N LYS A 32 19.76 15.57 8.71
CA LYS A 32 19.17 14.77 9.78
C LYS A 32 20.10 13.65 10.20
N LYS A 33 20.30 13.51 11.51
CA LYS A 33 21.23 12.54 12.11
C LYS A 33 20.52 11.25 12.47
N TYR A 34 21.09 10.11 12.08
CA TYR A 34 20.56 8.79 12.38
C TYR A 34 21.63 7.92 13.05
N LYS A 35 21.24 7.18 14.09
CA LYS A 35 22.10 6.19 14.72
C LYS A 35 21.98 4.87 13.97
N VAL A 36 23.08 4.39 13.42
CA VAL A 36 23.17 3.11 12.69
C VAL A 36 22.79 1.98 13.65
N ARG A 37 21.68 1.30 13.38
CA ARG A 37 21.34 0.01 14.00
C ARG A 37 21.50 -1.08 12.95
N LYS A 38 22.37 -2.06 13.21
CA LYS A 38 22.48 -3.24 12.35
C LYS A 38 21.27 -4.13 12.58
N SER A 39 20.21 -3.93 11.81
CA SER A 39 19.12 -4.90 11.66
C SER A 39 19.40 -5.81 10.46
N LEU A 40 18.89 -7.04 10.53
CA LEU A 40 18.94 -7.97 9.38
C LEU A 40 18.11 -7.48 8.18
N LEU A 41 17.17 -6.57 8.43
CA LEU A 41 16.30 -5.97 7.43
C LEU A 41 16.75 -4.53 7.14
N SER A 42 16.69 -4.12 5.88
CA SER A 42 16.98 -2.74 5.44
C SER A 42 16.07 -1.72 6.14
N HIS A 43 16.57 -0.49 6.28
CA HIS A 43 15.85 0.64 6.88
C HIS A 43 14.48 0.89 6.23
N HIS A 44 14.31 0.63 4.93
CA HIS A 44 13.02 0.73 4.25
C HIS A 44 11.94 -0.21 4.82
N PHE A 45 12.33 -1.29 5.51
CA PHE A 45 11.43 -2.26 6.12
C PHE A 45 11.14 -2.00 7.60
N THR A 46 12.08 -1.43 8.34
CA THR A 46 12.00 -1.28 9.80
C THR A 46 12.08 0.16 10.29
N GLY A 47 12.24 1.12 9.38
CA GLY A 47 12.30 2.55 9.66
C GLY A 47 10.92 3.18 9.86
N GLY A 48 10.91 4.51 9.77
CA GLY A 48 9.71 5.32 9.91
C GLY A 48 9.24 5.55 11.35
N PRO A 49 8.24 6.44 11.54
CA PRO A 49 7.77 6.85 12.88
C PRO A 49 7.11 5.73 13.69
N HIS A 50 6.56 4.72 13.00
CA HIS A 50 5.88 3.58 13.62
C HIS A 50 6.63 2.24 13.45
N GLY A 51 7.87 2.26 12.93
CA GLY A 51 8.68 1.05 12.76
C GLY A 51 8.16 0.05 11.71
N ILE A 52 7.29 0.49 10.81
CA ILE A 52 6.64 -0.32 9.74
C ILE A 52 7.18 0.02 8.34
N GLY A 53 8.32 0.71 8.29
CA GLY A 53 9.02 1.10 7.09
C GLY A 53 8.97 2.59 6.81
N ASP A 54 9.83 3.03 5.89
CA ASP A 54 9.99 4.43 5.53
C ASP A 54 8.78 4.94 4.71
N PRO A 55 8.06 5.99 5.15
CA PRO A 55 6.98 6.58 4.39
C PRO A 55 7.34 7.07 2.98
N GLU A 56 8.59 7.51 2.78
CA GLU A 56 9.03 8.09 1.51
C GLU A 56 9.61 7.04 0.55
N ASP A 57 9.72 5.79 0.99
CA ASP A 57 10.09 4.66 0.14
C ASP A 57 8.98 4.38 -0.89
N ARG A 58 9.30 4.60 -2.17
CA ARG A 58 8.43 4.35 -3.33
C ARG A 58 8.75 3.04 -4.06
N THR A 59 9.66 2.22 -3.53
CA THR A 59 10.00 0.94 -4.16
C THR A 59 8.89 -0.09 -3.94
N LEU A 60 8.71 -0.97 -4.92
CA LEU A 60 7.79 -2.10 -4.81
C LEU A 60 8.56 -3.36 -4.40
N ARG A 61 8.08 -4.02 -3.35
CA ARG A 61 8.48 -5.38 -3.02
C ARG A 61 7.97 -6.33 -4.09
N ARG A 62 8.66 -7.44 -4.28
CA ARG A 62 8.23 -8.50 -5.22
C ARG A 62 6.80 -8.98 -4.95
N ILE A 63 6.44 -9.19 -3.68
CA ILE A 63 5.07 -9.56 -3.32
C ILE A 63 4.05 -8.47 -3.64
N GLU A 64 4.43 -7.20 -3.55
CA GLU A 64 3.52 -6.09 -3.86
C GLU A 64 3.29 -6.01 -5.38
N ALA A 65 4.36 -6.13 -6.16
CA ALA A 65 4.30 -6.15 -7.62
C ALA A 65 3.54 -7.36 -8.18
N ASP A 66 3.79 -8.55 -7.64
CA ASP A 66 3.31 -9.81 -8.23
C ASP A 66 1.96 -10.27 -7.68
N VAL A 67 1.58 -9.82 -6.48
CA VAL A 67 0.36 -10.30 -5.80
C VAL A 67 -0.55 -9.14 -5.39
N VAL A 68 -0.05 -8.15 -4.66
CA VAL A 68 -0.90 -7.11 -4.08
C VAL A 68 -1.52 -6.23 -5.16
N ILE A 69 -0.71 -5.68 -6.07
CA ILE A 69 -1.17 -4.80 -7.15
C ILE A 69 -2.14 -5.56 -8.09
N PRO A 70 -1.83 -6.78 -8.58
CA PRO A 70 -2.80 -7.58 -9.34
C PRO A 70 -4.12 -7.82 -8.62
N ASN A 71 -4.09 -8.09 -7.32
CA ASN A 71 -5.31 -8.28 -6.53
C ASN A 71 -6.11 -6.99 -6.35
N LEU A 72 -5.43 -5.84 -6.18
CA LEU A 72 -6.09 -4.54 -6.13
C LEU A 72 -6.71 -4.17 -7.48
N MET A 73 -6.01 -4.43 -8.59
CA MET A 73 -6.56 -4.26 -9.94
C MET A 73 -7.82 -5.11 -10.12
N ASN A 74 -7.80 -6.40 -9.78
CA ASN A 74 -8.98 -7.25 -9.85
C ASN A 74 -10.15 -6.72 -9.01
N LYS A 75 -9.88 -6.30 -7.77
CA LYS A 75 -10.92 -5.71 -6.91
C LYS A 75 -11.51 -4.44 -7.50
N ARG A 76 -10.70 -3.56 -8.08
CA ARG A 76 -11.17 -2.33 -8.71
C ARG A 76 -12.00 -2.63 -9.96
N ILE A 77 -11.54 -3.55 -10.80
CA ILE A 77 -12.28 -4.05 -11.96
C ILE A 77 -13.65 -4.61 -11.54
N GLU A 78 -13.70 -5.44 -10.50
CA GLU A 78 -14.92 -6.10 -10.05
C GLU A 78 -15.90 -5.15 -9.35
N ASN A 79 -15.41 -4.16 -8.61
CA ASN A 79 -16.25 -3.26 -7.80
C ASN A 79 -16.58 -1.92 -8.47
N GLU A 80 -15.80 -1.49 -9.47
CA GLU A 80 -15.92 -0.19 -10.11
C GLU A 80 -16.10 -0.34 -11.63
N ASP A 81 -15.05 -0.79 -12.35
CA ASP A 81 -15.00 -0.68 -13.82
C ASP A 81 -15.97 -1.60 -14.55
N CYS A 82 -16.02 -2.88 -14.15
CA CYS A 82 -16.84 -3.94 -14.76
C CYS A 82 -17.93 -4.41 -13.79
N ARG A 83 -18.35 -3.54 -12.86
CA ARG A 83 -19.25 -3.88 -11.75
C ARG A 83 -20.56 -4.52 -12.22
N ASP A 84 -21.21 -3.95 -13.22
CA ASP A 84 -22.51 -4.44 -13.67
C ASP A 84 -22.42 -5.81 -14.34
N LEU A 85 -21.36 -6.05 -15.11
CA LEU A 85 -21.06 -7.36 -15.70
C LEU A 85 -20.75 -8.40 -14.61
N TYR A 86 -19.98 -8.01 -13.61
CA TYR A 86 -19.67 -8.86 -12.46
C TYR A 86 -20.94 -9.22 -11.67
N LEU A 87 -21.81 -8.25 -11.40
CA LEU A 87 -23.09 -8.49 -10.73
C LEU A 87 -24.03 -9.36 -11.58
N GLY A 88 -24.01 -9.21 -12.91
CA GLY A 88 -24.71 -10.10 -13.83
C GLY A 88 -24.24 -11.55 -13.71
N LEU A 89 -22.93 -11.76 -13.64
CA LEU A 89 -22.35 -13.09 -13.43
C LEU A 89 -22.73 -13.65 -12.05
N VAL A 90 -22.62 -12.86 -10.98
CA VAL A 90 -23.01 -13.26 -9.61
C VAL A 90 -24.50 -13.64 -9.56
N LYS A 91 -25.36 -12.87 -10.24
CA LYS A 91 -26.79 -13.16 -10.34
C LYS A 91 -27.03 -14.50 -11.03
N CYS A 92 -26.42 -14.73 -12.20
CA CYS A 92 -26.54 -16.00 -12.91
C CYS A 92 -26.08 -17.20 -12.04
N MET A 93 -24.92 -17.07 -11.38
CA MET A 93 -24.39 -18.11 -10.49
C MET A 93 -25.32 -18.40 -9.30
N ARG A 94 -26.03 -17.38 -8.81
CA ARG A 94 -27.01 -17.53 -7.73
C ARG A 94 -28.30 -18.19 -8.19
N GLU A 95 -28.76 -17.91 -9.41
CA GLU A 95 -30.00 -18.46 -9.99
C GLU A 95 -29.83 -19.91 -10.44
N GLU A 96 -28.72 -20.24 -11.11
CA GLU A 96 -28.45 -21.59 -11.63
C GLU A 96 -27.90 -22.55 -10.56
N GLY A 97 -27.40 -22.02 -9.44
CA GLY A 97 -26.74 -22.78 -8.38
C GLY A 97 -25.29 -23.12 -8.72
N GLY A 98 -24.51 -23.56 -7.72
CA GLY A 98 -23.04 -23.63 -7.80
C GLY A 98 -22.47 -24.40 -9.01
N ALA A 99 -22.56 -25.73 -9.00
CA ALA A 99 -21.91 -26.56 -10.03
C ALA A 99 -22.54 -26.38 -11.43
N LYS A 100 -23.87 -26.19 -11.52
CA LYS A 100 -24.58 -25.97 -12.77
C LYS A 100 -24.29 -24.59 -13.36
N GLY A 101 -24.20 -23.57 -12.53
CA GLY A 101 -23.88 -22.19 -12.91
C GLY A 101 -22.52 -22.07 -13.60
N LEU A 102 -21.52 -22.88 -13.24
CA LEU A 102 -20.22 -22.88 -13.90
C LEU A 102 -20.31 -23.19 -15.42
N TYR A 103 -21.28 -24.02 -15.82
CA TYR A 103 -21.51 -24.37 -17.22
C TYR A 103 -22.55 -23.44 -17.87
N ALA A 104 -23.63 -23.13 -17.15
CA ALA A 104 -24.74 -22.34 -17.68
C ALA A 104 -24.39 -20.84 -17.85
N CYS A 105 -23.54 -20.28 -16.98
CA CYS A 105 -23.21 -18.86 -16.97
C CYS A 105 -21.99 -18.49 -17.82
N THR A 106 -21.54 -19.37 -18.72
CA THR A 106 -20.35 -19.18 -19.56
C THR A 106 -20.45 -17.92 -20.42
N ALA A 107 -21.59 -17.67 -21.05
CA ALA A 107 -21.79 -16.47 -21.88
C ALA A 107 -21.59 -15.16 -21.09
N VAL A 108 -22.21 -15.04 -19.90
CA VAL A 108 -22.07 -13.84 -19.05
C VAL A 108 -20.65 -13.72 -18.49
N ARG A 109 -20.05 -14.85 -18.13
CA ARG A 109 -18.65 -14.91 -17.67
C ARG A 109 -17.68 -14.42 -18.75
N ASP A 110 -17.88 -14.83 -19.99
CA ASP A 110 -16.96 -14.50 -21.08
C ASP A 110 -17.04 -12.99 -21.41
N ILE A 111 -18.23 -12.39 -21.36
CA ILE A 111 -18.40 -10.93 -21.47
C ILE A 111 -17.67 -10.20 -20.33
N PHE A 112 -17.82 -10.66 -19.09
CA PHE A 112 -17.08 -10.10 -17.95
C PHE A 112 -15.56 -10.25 -18.12
N ASN A 113 -15.09 -11.39 -18.61
CA ASN A 113 -13.67 -11.66 -18.84
C ASN A 113 -13.06 -10.75 -19.90
N VAL A 114 -13.81 -10.38 -20.95
CA VAL A 114 -13.36 -9.39 -21.95
C VAL A 114 -13.09 -8.04 -21.27
N CYS A 115 -14.07 -7.51 -20.53
CA CYS A 115 -13.90 -6.24 -19.80
C CYS A 115 -12.73 -6.30 -18.81
N LYS A 116 -12.63 -7.41 -18.06
CA LYS A 116 -11.54 -7.64 -17.11
C LYS A 116 -10.18 -7.66 -17.81
N GLN A 117 -10.06 -8.38 -18.92
CA GLN A 117 -8.80 -8.53 -19.64
C GLN A 117 -8.34 -7.21 -20.23
N GLU A 118 -9.23 -6.42 -20.84
CA GLU A 118 -8.92 -5.10 -21.39
C GLU A 118 -8.29 -4.17 -20.34
N LYS A 119 -8.83 -4.14 -19.13
CA LYS A 119 -8.28 -3.34 -18.02
C LYS A 119 -7.00 -3.93 -17.44
N PHE A 120 -6.94 -5.25 -17.31
CA PHE A 120 -5.83 -5.90 -16.60
C PHE A 120 -4.52 -5.85 -17.38
N VAL A 121 -4.58 -5.83 -18.72
CA VAL A 121 -3.38 -5.71 -19.58
C VAL A 121 -2.92 -4.27 -19.78
N ASP A 122 -3.73 -3.28 -19.42
CA ASP A 122 -3.41 -1.87 -19.60
C ASP A 122 -2.29 -1.43 -18.60
N PRO A 123 -1.09 -1.07 -19.10
CA PRO A 123 0.00 -0.64 -18.23
C PRO A 123 -0.31 0.66 -17.48
N LYS A 124 -1.12 1.56 -18.06
CA LYS A 124 -1.53 2.80 -17.41
C LYS A 124 -2.44 2.50 -16.23
N TYR A 125 -3.40 1.59 -16.41
CA TYR A 125 -4.27 1.14 -15.33
C TYR A 125 -3.48 0.53 -14.17
N ARG A 126 -2.50 -0.33 -14.48
CA ARG A 126 -1.58 -0.88 -13.47
C ARG A 126 -0.81 0.21 -12.73
N GLN A 127 -0.32 1.22 -13.44
CA GLN A 127 0.40 2.34 -12.84
C GLN A 127 -0.50 3.15 -11.89
N GLU A 128 -1.72 3.48 -12.30
CA GLU A 128 -2.67 4.22 -11.45
C GLU A 128 -2.99 3.47 -10.14
N VAL A 129 -3.24 2.16 -10.22
CA VAL A 129 -3.48 1.33 -9.03
C VAL A 129 -2.23 1.23 -8.15
N THR A 130 -1.05 1.18 -8.77
CA THR A 130 0.24 1.17 -8.06
C THR A 130 0.46 2.47 -7.29
N GLU A 131 0.20 3.61 -7.92
CA GLU A 131 0.33 4.93 -7.29
C GLU A 131 -0.63 5.09 -6.11
N SER A 132 -1.89 4.68 -6.29
CA SER A 132 -2.87 4.64 -5.20
C SER A 132 -2.39 3.78 -4.02
N TYR A 133 -1.87 2.58 -4.31
CA TYR A 133 -1.32 1.68 -3.30
C TYR A 133 -0.12 2.29 -2.56
N LEU A 134 0.82 2.92 -3.27
CA LEU A 134 2.00 3.55 -2.68
C LEU A 134 1.60 4.72 -1.77
N ASN A 135 0.61 5.51 -2.16
CA ASN A 135 0.09 6.61 -1.33
C ASN A 135 -0.56 6.09 -0.04
N ASP A 136 -1.41 5.07 -0.14
CA ASP A 136 -2.02 4.42 1.02
C ASP A 136 -0.96 3.82 1.95
N ARG A 137 0.08 3.19 1.39
CA ARG A 137 1.19 2.61 2.14
C ARG A 137 2.02 3.68 2.84
N ALA A 138 2.35 4.77 2.15
CA ALA A 138 3.08 5.90 2.73
C ALA A 138 2.31 6.49 3.91
N GLU A 139 1.01 6.68 3.76
CA GLU A 139 0.18 7.23 4.83
C GLU A 139 -0.01 6.25 6.00
N ALA A 140 -0.15 4.95 5.73
CA ALA A 140 -0.14 3.94 6.78
C ALA A 140 1.19 3.93 7.54
N ARG A 141 2.33 4.09 6.85
CA ARG A 141 3.65 4.22 7.48
C ARG A 141 3.80 5.52 8.29
N ARG A 142 3.17 6.63 7.86
CA ARG A 142 3.15 7.92 8.58
C ARG A 142 2.28 7.90 9.84
N THR A 143 1.10 7.30 9.75
CA THR A 143 0.04 7.40 10.77
C THR A 143 -0.07 6.16 11.66
N GLY A 144 0.47 5.02 11.21
CA GLY A 144 0.27 3.72 11.84
C GLY A 144 -1.11 3.13 11.60
N LEU A 145 -1.97 3.76 10.78
CA LEU A 145 -3.35 3.35 10.56
C LEU A 145 -3.56 2.85 9.13
N THR A 146 -4.23 1.70 9.00
CA THR A 146 -4.68 1.18 7.69
C THR A 146 -5.78 2.07 7.09
N PRO A 147 -6.01 2.03 5.76
CA PRO A 147 -7.09 2.81 5.14
C PRO A 147 -8.47 2.55 5.76
N LYS A 148 -8.73 1.33 6.22
CA LYS A 148 -9.99 0.97 6.88
C LYS A 148 -10.10 1.58 8.29
N GLU A 149 -9.01 1.55 9.06
CA GLU A 149 -8.98 2.14 10.40
C GLU A 149 -9.12 3.66 10.33
N ARG A 150 -8.51 4.30 9.32
CA ARG A 150 -8.63 5.73 9.11
C ARG A 150 -10.07 6.15 8.81
N LYS A 151 -10.74 5.47 7.86
CA LYS A 151 -12.17 5.69 7.58
C LYS A 151 -13.04 5.48 8.81
N LEU A 152 -12.71 4.49 9.64
CA LEU A 152 -13.43 4.25 10.89
C LEU A 152 -13.18 5.36 11.92
N HIS A 153 -11.96 5.89 12.00
CA HIS A 153 -11.62 7.02 12.86
C HIS A 153 -12.39 8.27 12.44
N GLU A 154 -12.33 8.63 11.16
CA GLU A 154 -13.06 9.76 10.57
C GLU A 154 -14.58 9.64 10.84
N PHE A 155 -15.15 8.45 10.65
CA PHE A 155 -16.56 8.21 10.95
C PHE A 155 -16.90 8.42 12.43
N ARG A 156 -16.03 7.96 13.34
CA ARG A 156 -16.23 8.15 14.79
C ARG A 156 -16.13 9.61 15.17
N GLU A 157 -15.21 10.36 14.58
CA GLU A 157 -15.07 11.81 14.82
C GLU A 157 -16.28 12.58 14.30
N TRP A 158 -16.72 12.27 13.08
CA TRP A 158 -17.94 12.83 12.51
C TRP A 158 -19.16 12.56 13.40
N LYS A 159 -19.32 11.32 13.89
CA LYS A 159 -20.45 10.97 14.77
C LYS A 159 -20.44 11.79 16.06
N LYS A 160 -19.27 11.95 16.69
CA LYS A 160 -19.11 12.78 17.89
C LYS A 160 -19.47 14.24 17.63
N SER A 161 -19.11 14.80 16.47
CA SER A 161 -19.45 16.19 16.14
C SER A 161 -20.96 16.39 15.96
N GLN A 162 -21.66 15.43 15.35
CA GLN A 162 -23.12 15.45 15.22
C GLN A 162 -23.82 15.37 16.58
N GLU A 163 -23.37 14.47 17.45
CA GLU A 163 -23.92 14.33 18.81
C GLU A 163 -23.67 15.58 19.67
N ALA A 164 -22.52 16.24 19.51
CA ALA A 164 -22.22 17.50 20.19
C ALA A 164 -23.09 18.65 19.66
N ALA A 165 -23.30 18.72 18.34
CA ALA A 165 -24.18 19.72 17.73
C ALA A 165 -25.64 19.56 18.19
N SER A 166 -26.12 18.31 18.31
CA SER A 166 -27.48 18.02 18.80
C SER A 166 -27.68 18.30 20.31
N LYS A 167 -26.62 18.29 21.11
CA LYS A 167 -26.71 18.59 22.56
C LYS A 167 -26.62 20.09 22.87
N ASN A 168 -26.12 20.88 21.91
CA ASN A 168 -25.97 22.32 22.03
C ASN A 168 -27.07 23.11 21.29
N SER A 169 -28.07 22.41 20.73
CA SER A 169 -29.29 22.97 20.14
C SER A 169 -30.50 22.62 20.99
#